data_AF-A0A843XNH0-F1
#
_entry.id   AF-A0A843XNH0-F1
#
_cell.length_a   1.000
_cell.length_b   1.000
_cell.length_c   1.000
_cell.angle_alpha   90.00
_cell.angle_beta   90.00
_cell.angle_gamma   90.00
#
_symmetry.space_group_name_H-M   'P 1'
#
loop_
_entity.id
_entity.type
_entity.pdbx_description
1 polymer ?
#
loop_
_entity_poly.entity_id
_entity_poly.type
_entity_poly.pdbx_seq_one_letter_code
_entity_poly.pdbx_strand_id
1 'polypeptide(L)'
;MYFDPEIQTRRTRPPRNDDGGDSFHSDWLSIFKYPGRAYGRSSCRMLNDRELHCAEIYILLNCMEVESYVAQFDSELIQRCPYLSDMKVEKEREKSLASWLKYRVENGFIPDQRIREISYGPSKVARTYPAFIVNGYRFHTRQYG
;
A
#
# COMPACT_ATOMS: atom_id res chain seq x y z
N MET A 1 20.86 38.13 -10.84
CA MET A 1 19.97 37.52 -9.81
C MET A 1 20.59 37.80 -8.45
N TYR A 2 19.81 38.22 -7.44
CA TYR A 2 20.34 38.77 -6.18
C TYR A 2 20.54 37.74 -5.06
N PHE A 3 19.98 36.53 -5.19
CA PHE A 3 20.16 35.46 -4.23
C PHE A 3 20.66 34.20 -4.93
N ASP A 4 21.55 33.50 -4.25
CA ASP A 4 22.02 32.17 -4.61
C ASP A 4 20.82 31.21 -4.79
N PRO A 5 20.79 30.35 -5.83
CA PRO A 5 19.74 29.35 -6.00
C PRO A 5 19.52 28.45 -4.77
N GLU A 6 20.55 28.26 -3.94
CA GLU A 6 20.48 27.49 -2.70
C GLU A 6 19.79 28.23 -1.55
N ILE A 7 19.59 29.55 -1.66
CA ILE A 7 18.91 30.34 -0.64
C ILE A 7 17.39 30.22 -0.81
N GLN A 8 16.74 29.60 0.18
CA GLN A 8 15.28 29.58 0.26
C GLN A 8 14.71 31.00 0.41
N THR A 9 13.94 31.42 -0.58
CA THR A 9 13.17 32.66 -0.60
C THR A 9 11.68 32.34 -0.56
N ARG A 10 10.82 33.35 -0.33
CA ARG A 10 9.36 33.17 -0.47
C ARG A 10 8.93 32.59 -1.82
N ARG A 11 9.72 32.79 -2.88
CA ARG A 11 9.45 32.27 -4.23
C ARG A 11 9.92 30.83 -4.44
N THR A 12 10.97 30.40 -3.74
CA THR A 12 11.55 29.05 -3.88
C THR A 12 11.12 28.09 -2.77
N ARG A 13 10.32 28.56 -1.81
CA ARG A 13 9.80 27.71 -0.72
C ARG A 13 8.76 26.71 -1.26
N PRO A 14 8.91 25.41 -0.97
CA PRO A 14 7.90 24.40 -1.28
C PRO A 14 6.52 24.77 -0.70
N PRO A 15 5.42 24.43 -1.39
CA PRO A 15 4.06 24.57 -0.85
C PRO A 15 3.93 23.92 0.53
N ARG A 16 3.00 24.40 1.37
CA ARG A 16 2.84 23.92 2.76
C ARG A 16 2.53 22.41 2.86
N ASN A 17 1.91 21.85 1.83
CA ASN A 17 1.53 20.44 1.74
C ASN A 17 2.45 19.63 0.82
N ASP A 18 3.57 20.21 0.37
CA ASP A 18 4.54 19.47 -0.42
C ASP A 18 5.33 18.54 0.52
N ASP A 19 5.24 17.24 0.25
CA ASP A 19 5.87 16.19 1.04
C ASP A 19 7.14 15.62 0.34
N GLY A 20 7.64 16.30 -0.70
CA GLY A 20 8.93 15.95 -1.34
C GLY A 20 8.83 14.98 -2.51
N GLY A 21 7.62 14.55 -2.87
CA GLY A 21 7.37 13.69 -4.03
C GLY A 21 7.87 12.26 -3.84
N ASP A 22 8.31 11.62 -4.92
CA ASP A 22 8.80 10.24 -4.91
C ASP A 22 10.11 10.14 -4.12
N SER A 23 10.11 9.36 -3.03
CA SER A 23 11.29 9.06 -2.23
C SER A 23 11.66 7.57 -2.31
N PHE A 24 11.44 6.95 -3.46
CA PHE A 24 11.69 5.53 -3.66
C PHE A 24 13.15 5.16 -3.43
N HIS A 25 13.35 4.17 -2.56
CA HIS A 25 14.60 3.45 -2.40
C HIS A 25 14.43 2.07 -3.04
N SER A 26 15.44 1.57 -3.77
CA SER A 26 15.39 0.26 -4.44
C SER A 26 15.04 -0.90 -3.51
N ASP A 27 15.33 -0.73 -2.22
CA ASP A 27 15.12 -1.75 -1.19
C ASP A 27 13.67 -1.78 -0.69
N TRP A 28 12.84 -0.81 -1.08
CA TRP A 28 11.44 -0.70 -0.66
C TRP A 28 10.53 -1.30 -1.73
N LEU A 29 9.33 -1.70 -1.30
CA LEU A 29 8.27 -2.09 -2.21
C LEU A 29 7.62 -0.85 -2.83
N SER A 30 7.18 -0.96 -4.08
CA SER A 30 6.63 0.18 -4.83
C SER A 30 5.44 0.85 -4.16
N ILE A 31 4.67 0.11 -3.34
CA ILE A 31 3.51 0.62 -2.60
C ILE A 31 3.90 1.64 -1.51
N PHE A 32 5.16 1.65 -1.07
CA PHE A 32 5.67 2.53 -0.03
C PHE A 32 6.52 3.69 -0.57
N LYS A 33 6.50 3.95 -1.88
CA LYS A 33 7.33 5.00 -2.51
C LYS A 33 6.94 6.43 -2.15
N TYR A 34 5.67 6.66 -1.81
CA TYR A 34 5.16 8.00 -1.56
C TYR A 34 5.20 8.30 -0.05
N PRO A 35 6.01 9.28 0.37
CA PRO A 35 6.00 9.75 1.74
C PRO A 35 4.69 10.48 2.02
N GLY A 36 4.27 10.42 3.28
CA GLY A 36 3.13 11.18 3.77
C GLY A 36 3.39 11.64 5.19
N ARG A 37 2.74 12.75 5.57
CA ARG A 37 2.93 13.38 6.86
C ARG A 37 1.64 13.35 7.66
N ALA A 38 1.68 12.61 8.76
CA ALA A 38 0.62 12.65 9.75
C ALA A 38 0.63 13.96 10.56
N TYR A 39 -0.55 14.43 10.95
CA TYR A 39 -0.72 15.66 11.72
C TYR A 39 -1.69 15.48 12.90
N GLY A 40 -1.33 16.06 14.04
CA GLY A 40 -2.11 15.98 15.29
C GLY A 40 -1.69 14.81 16.19
N ARG A 41 -2.33 14.72 17.37
CA ARG A 41 -2.07 13.63 18.33
C ARG A 41 -2.62 12.32 17.79
N SER A 42 -1.77 11.29 17.73
CA SER A 42 -2.18 9.95 17.34
C SER A 42 -2.98 9.23 18.42
N SER A 43 -3.83 8.31 18.00
CA SER A 43 -4.40 7.25 18.84
C SER A 43 -4.18 5.89 18.18
N CYS A 44 -4.41 4.81 18.93
CA CYS A 44 -4.35 3.45 18.41
C CYS A 44 -5.73 2.79 18.53
N ARG A 45 -6.08 1.97 17.54
CA ARG A 45 -7.26 1.11 17.59
C ARG A 45 -6.95 -0.23 16.93
N MET A 46 -7.76 -1.24 17.24
CA MET A 46 -7.72 -2.49 16.49
C MET A 46 -8.52 -2.35 15.20
N LEU A 47 -8.00 -2.89 14.11
CA LEU A 47 -8.75 -3.13 12.89
C LEU A 47 -9.68 -4.32 13.10
N ASN A 48 -10.90 -4.23 12.58
CA ASN A 48 -11.74 -5.40 12.43
C ASN A 48 -11.23 -6.27 11.27
N ASP A 49 -11.72 -7.50 11.16
CA ASP A 49 -11.19 -8.46 10.18
C ASP A 49 -11.45 -8.01 8.74
N ARG A 50 -12.53 -7.29 8.48
CA ARG A 50 -12.83 -6.71 7.16
C ARG A 50 -11.85 -5.59 6.81
N GLU A 51 -11.58 -4.67 7.73
CA GLU A 51 -10.60 -3.60 7.53
C GLU A 51 -9.19 -4.16 7.32
N LEU A 52 -8.82 -5.18 8.10
CA LEU A 52 -7.53 -5.84 7.98
C LEU A 52 -7.38 -6.52 6.61
N HIS A 53 -8.40 -7.26 6.18
CA HIS A 53 -8.43 -7.91 4.88
C HIS A 53 -8.40 -6.91 3.72
N CYS A 54 -9.17 -5.82 3.80
CA CYS A 54 -9.12 -4.76 2.80
C CYS A 54 -7.73 -4.12 2.72
N ALA A 55 -7.07 -3.88 3.86
CA ALA A 55 -5.71 -3.34 3.88
C ALA A 55 -4.69 -4.30 3.26
N GLU A 56 -4.78 -5.59 3.60
CA GLU A 56 -3.91 -6.64 3.05
C GLU A 56 -4.05 -6.73 1.52
N ILE A 57 -5.27 -6.86 1.00
CA ILE A 57 -5.53 -6.95 -0.44
C ILE A 57 -5.11 -5.66 -1.15
N TYR A 58 -5.38 -4.48 -0.56
CA TYR A 58 -4.96 -3.22 -1.14
C TYR A 58 -3.44 -3.14 -1.33
N ILE A 59 -2.67 -3.54 -0.31
CA ILE A 59 -1.21 -3.59 -0.40
C ILE A 59 -0.77 -4.51 -1.54
N LEU A 60 -1.31 -5.73 -1.61
CA LEU A 60 -0.90 -6.72 -2.62
C LEU A 60 -1.23 -6.27 -4.05
N LEU A 61 -2.42 -5.71 -4.28
CA LEU A 61 -2.86 -5.31 -5.62
C LEU A 61 -2.22 -4.03 -6.15
N ASN A 62 -1.68 -3.18 -5.27
CA ASN A 62 -1.01 -1.93 -5.64
C ASN A 62 0.52 -2.02 -5.54
N CYS A 63 1.06 -3.21 -5.32
CA CYS A 63 2.49 -3.48 -5.24
C CYS A 63 2.98 -4.08 -6.58
N MET A 64 3.84 -3.35 -7.29
CA MET A 64 4.32 -3.74 -8.62
C MET A 64 5.10 -5.06 -8.57
N GLU A 65 5.86 -5.27 -7.49
CA GLU A 65 6.62 -6.49 -7.27
C GLU A 65 5.72 -7.73 -7.12
N VAL A 66 4.43 -7.54 -6.81
CA VAL A 66 3.45 -8.63 -6.64
C VAL A 66 2.69 -8.94 -7.93
N GLU A 67 2.74 -8.06 -8.94
CA GLU A 67 1.94 -8.15 -10.17
C GLU A 67 2.10 -9.48 -10.93
N SER A 68 3.34 -9.98 -11.03
CA SER A 68 3.63 -11.26 -11.68
C SER A 68 2.98 -12.44 -10.93
N TYR A 69 2.91 -12.38 -9.60
CA TYR A 69 2.28 -13.40 -8.77
C TYR A 69 0.75 -13.32 -8.84
N VAL A 70 0.18 -12.12 -9.01
CA VAL A 70 -1.24 -11.95 -9.30
C VAL A 70 -1.61 -12.61 -10.64
N ALA A 71 -0.82 -12.39 -11.68
CA ALA A 71 -1.03 -13.04 -12.97
C ALA A 71 -0.90 -14.58 -12.86
N GLN A 72 0.04 -15.07 -12.04
CA GLN A 72 0.17 -16.49 -11.77
C GLN A 72 -1.07 -17.06 -11.04
N PHE A 73 -1.58 -16.36 -10.03
CA PHE A 73 -2.80 -16.74 -9.33
C PHE A 73 -3.99 -16.85 -10.29
N ASP A 74 -4.20 -15.84 -11.14
CA ASP A 74 -5.28 -15.84 -12.13
C ASP A 74 -5.12 -17.00 -13.12
N SER A 75 -3.90 -17.25 -13.60
CA SER A 75 -3.61 -18.34 -14.53
C SER A 75 -3.95 -19.71 -13.92
N GLU A 76 -3.55 -19.95 -12.67
CA GLU A 76 -3.89 -21.17 -11.92
C GLU A 76 -5.41 -21.30 -11.71
N LEU A 77 -6.10 -20.19 -11.43
CA LEU A 77 -7.54 -20.16 -11.23
C LEU A 77 -8.29 -20.51 -12.52
N ILE A 78 -7.90 -19.89 -13.64
CA ILE A 78 -8.50 -20.14 -14.97
C ILE A 78 -8.19 -21.57 -15.43
N GLN A 79 -6.98 -22.09 -15.18
CA GLN A 79 -6.64 -23.46 -15.51
C GLN A 79 -7.52 -24.48 -14.78
N ARG A 80 -7.84 -24.22 -13.51
CA ARG A 80 -8.73 -25.08 -12.71
C ARG A 80 -10.20 -24.91 -13.12
N CYS A 81 -10.60 -23.71 -13.49
CA CYS A 81 -11.97 -23.35 -13.80
C CYS A 81 -12.04 -22.50 -15.09
N PRO A 82 -11.97 -23.11 -16.29
CA PRO A 82 -11.83 -22.39 -17.56
C PRO A 82 -12.99 -21.46 -17.94
N TYR A 83 -14.17 -21.63 -17.32
CA TYR A 83 -15.38 -20.88 -17.62
C TYR A 83 -15.66 -19.73 -16.62
N LEU A 84 -14.67 -19.35 -15.81
CA LEU A 84 -14.80 -18.19 -14.94
C LEU A 84 -14.85 -16.90 -15.77
N SER A 85 -15.82 -16.04 -15.47
CA SER A 85 -15.86 -14.68 -15.99
C SER A 85 -14.87 -13.79 -15.25
N ASP A 86 -14.41 -12.72 -15.88
CA ASP A 86 -13.47 -11.75 -15.28
C ASP A 86 -13.94 -11.23 -13.91
N MET A 87 -15.22 -10.89 -13.77
CA MET A 87 -15.80 -10.44 -12.48
C MET A 87 -15.68 -11.49 -11.36
N LYS A 88 -15.68 -12.79 -11.69
CA LYS A 88 -15.51 -13.86 -10.70
C LYS A 88 -14.03 -14.06 -10.38
N VAL A 89 -13.14 -13.88 -11.36
CA VAL A 89 -11.68 -13.89 -11.13
C VAL A 89 -11.30 -12.78 -10.18
N GLU A 90 -11.78 -11.55 -10.41
CA GLU A 90 -11.56 -10.41 -9.52
C GLU A 90 -12.05 -10.70 -8.09
N LYS A 91 -13.27 -11.23 -7.96
CA LYS A 91 -13.83 -11.60 -6.66
C LYS A 91 -13.02 -12.68 -5.93
N GLU A 92 -12.52 -13.68 -6.64
CA GLU A 92 -11.66 -14.71 -6.04
C GLU A 92 -10.27 -14.15 -5.69
N ARG A 93 -9.77 -13.17 -6.46
CA ARG A 93 -8.54 -12.45 -6.13
C ARG A 93 -8.69 -11.70 -4.82
N GLU A 94 -9.73 -10.89 -4.67
CA GLU A 94 -10.03 -10.19 -3.41
C GLU A 94 -10.11 -11.17 -2.24
N LYS A 95 -10.75 -12.32 -2.45
CA LYS A 95 -11.01 -13.29 -1.38
C LYS A 95 -9.78 -14.12 -0.99
N SER A 96 -8.91 -14.48 -1.92
CA SER A 96 -7.98 -15.61 -1.74
C SER A 96 -6.55 -15.35 -2.23
N LEU A 97 -6.26 -14.20 -2.84
CA LEU A 97 -4.89 -13.85 -3.24
C LEU A 97 -3.92 -13.85 -2.05
N ALA A 98 -4.32 -13.25 -0.93
CA ALA A 98 -3.47 -13.12 0.25
C ALA A 98 -3.05 -14.47 0.83
N SER A 99 -4.02 -15.38 1.05
CA SER A 99 -3.74 -16.71 1.56
C SER A 99 -2.93 -17.57 0.57
N TRP A 100 -3.19 -17.43 -0.73
CA TRP A 100 -2.41 -18.09 -1.77
C TRP A 100 -0.95 -17.61 -1.78
N LEU A 101 -0.71 -16.29 -1.70
CA LEU A 101 0.64 -15.73 -1.71
C LEU A 101 1.41 -16.16 -0.47
N LYS A 102 0.78 -16.10 0.71
CA LYS A 102 1.37 -16.59 1.96
C LYS A 102 1.76 -18.07 1.87
N TYR A 103 0.88 -18.91 1.33
CA TYR A 103 1.19 -20.32 1.09
C TYR A 103 2.41 -20.48 0.18
N ARG A 104 2.49 -19.72 -0.93
CA ARG A 104 3.62 -19.79 -1.86
C ARG A 104 4.95 -19.41 -1.19
N VAL A 105 4.93 -18.37 -0.38
CA VAL A 105 6.09 -17.92 0.41
C VAL A 105 6.52 -18.97 1.44
N GLU A 106 5.57 -19.49 2.24
CA GLU A 106 5.86 -20.47 3.30
C GLU A 106 6.43 -21.79 2.74
N ASN A 107 6.10 -22.13 1.51
CA ASN A 107 6.61 -23.31 0.81
C ASN A 107 7.87 -23.02 -0.04
N GLY A 108 8.45 -21.82 0.06
CA GLY A 108 9.71 -21.48 -0.60
C GLY A 108 9.64 -21.24 -2.11
N PHE A 109 8.44 -21.07 -2.67
CA PHE A 109 8.28 -20.77 -4.11
C PHE A 109 8.63 -19.33 -4.45
N ILE A 110 8.67 -18.44 -3.46
CA ILE A 110 8.94 -17.02 -3.62
C ILE A 110 10.16 -16.65 -2.76
N PRO A 111 11.34 -16.43 -3.37
CA PRO A 111 12.56 -16.13 -2.64
C PRO A 111 12.69 -14.66 -2.22
N ASP A 112 11.89 -13.74 -2.78
CA ASP A 112 11.95 -12.32 -2.44
C ASP A 112 11.49 -12.09 -0.99
N GLN A 113 12.43 -11.66 -0.15
CA GLN A 113 12.21 -11.41 1.27
C GLN A 113 11.19 -10.29 1.53
N ARG A 114 11.11 -9.27 0.67
CA ARG A 114 10.17 -8.16 0.83
C ARG A 114 8.74 -8.63 0.57
N ILE A 115 8.56 -9.50 -0.44
CA ILE A 115 7.27 -10.13 -0.74
C ILE A 115 6.86 -11.06 0.41
N ARG A 116 7.82 -11.79 0.97
CA ARG A 116 7.60 -12.61 2.17
C ARG A 116 7.08 -11.79 3.33
N GLU A 117 7.66 -10.63 3.61
CA GLU A 117 7.23 -9.75 4.71
C GLU A 117 5.78 -9.28 4.55
N ILE A 118 5.39 -8.82 3.36
CA ILE A 118 4.00 -8.37 3.12
C ILE A 118 2.98 -9.50 3.06
N SER A 119 3.41 -10.74 2.75
CA SER A 119 2.52 -11.92 2.70
C SER A 119 1.94 -12.32 4.07
N TYR A 120 2.54 -11.85 5.17
CA TYR A 120 2.01 -12.06 6.51
C TYR A 120 0.91 -11.05 6.90
N GLY A 121 0.66 -10.06 6.04
CA GLY A 121 -0.34 -9.02 6.24
C GLY A 121 0.12 -7.92 7.21
N PRO A 122 -0.64 -6.81 7.27
CA PRO A 122 -0.33 -5.69 8.15
C PRO A 122 -0.68 -5.98 9.62
N SER A 123 -0.16 -5.15 10.52
CA SER A 123 -0.53 -5.21 11.94
C SER A 123 -2.02 -4.95 12.15
N LYS A 124 -2.67 -5.73 13.02
CA LYS A 124 -4.06 -5.49 13.46
C LYS A 124 -4.20 -4.20 14.28
N VAL A 125 -3.11 -3.66 14.80
CA VAL A 125 -3.11 -2.38 15.52
C VAL A 125 -2.86 -1.25 14.53
N ALA A 126 -3.87 -0.42 14.29
CA ALA A 126 -3.78 0.76 13.45
C ALA A 126 -3.53 2.01 14.30
N ARG A 127 -2.55 2.81 13.89
CA ARG A 127 -2.34 4.16 14.42
C ARG A 127 -3.12 5.16 13.58
N THR A 128 -4.01 5.90 14.21
CA THR A 128 -4.88 6.89 13.55
C THR A 128 -4.46 8.30 13.90
N TYR A 129 -4.66 9.22 12.96
CA TYR A 129 -4.32 10.64 13.11
C TYR A 129 -5.48 11.53 12.66
N PRO A 130 -5.69 12.70 13.29
CA PRO A 130 -6.74 13.65 12.91
C PRO A 130 -6.64 14.15 11.46
N ALA A 131 -5.43 14.24 10.93
CA ALA A 131 -5.18 14.61 9.56
C ALA A 131 -3.93 13.92 8.99
N PHE A 132 -3.92 13.73 7.67
CA PHE A 132 -2.80 13.17 6.93
C PHE A 132 -2.59 13.98 5.65
N ILE A 133 -1.34 14.33 5.36
CA ILE A 133 -0.95 15.02 4.14
C ILE A 133 -0.22 14.02 3.25
N VAL A 134 -0.66 13.90 2.01
CA VAL A 134 -0.03 13.05 1.00
C VAL A 134 -0.32 13.63 -0.38
N ASN A 135 0.67 13.61 -1.27
CA ASN A 135 0.55 14.10 -2.65
C ASN A 135 0.04 15.55 -2.76
N GLY A 136 0.38 16.44 -1.82
CA GLY A 136 -0.09 17.84 -1.84
C GLY A 136 -1.49 18.05 -1.24
N TYR A 137 -2.21 16.98 -0.90
CA TYR A 137 -3.56 17.02 -0.35
C TYR A 137 -3.56 16.77 1.14
N ARG A 138 -4.46 17.45 1.86
CA ARG A 138 -4.67 17.27 3.30
C ARG A 138 -6.02 16.64 3.58
N PHE A 139 -6.00 15.42 4.09
CA PHE A 139 -7.16 14.66 4.51
C PHE A 139 -7.38 14.86 6.01
N HIS A 140 -8.64 14.94 6.43
CA HIS A 140 -9.03 14.99 7.84
C HIS A 140 -9.92 13.80 8.16
N THR A 141 -9.67 13.13 9.28
CA THR A 141 -10.59 12.12 9.79
C THR A 141 -11.78 12.83 10.42
N ARG A 142 -12.95 12.77 9.79
CA ARG A 142 -14.19 13.23 10.43
C ARG A 142 -14.58 12.22 11.50
N GLN A 143 -14.75 12.68 12.75
CA GLN A 143 -15.61 11.97 13.68
C GLN A 143 -17.04 12.25 13.21
N TYR A 144 -17.71 11.28 12.62
CA TYR A 144 -19.17 11.34 12.56
C TYR A 144 -19.65 11.07 13.99
N GLY A 145 -20.12 12.13 14.64
CA GLY A 145 -20.91 12.09 15.87
C GLY A 145 -22.31 12.57 15.57
#